data_AF-A0A953W376-F1
#
_entry.id   AF-A0A953W376-F1
#
_cell.length_a   1.000
_cell.length_b   1.000
_cell.length_c   1.000
_cell.angle_alpha   90.00
_cell.angle_beta   90.00
_cell.angle_gamma   90.00
#
_symmetry.space_group_name_H-M   'P 1'
#
loop_
_entity.id
_entity.type
_entity.pdbx_description
1 polymer ?
#
loop_
_entity_poly.entity_id
_entity_poly.type
_entity_poly.pdbx_seq_one_letter_code
_entity_poly.pdbx_strand_id
1 'polypeptide(L)'
;MPDSRKTFTDAEALDFHKHPTPGKISILPTKPMATQRDLSLAYSPGVAVPVKAIAENPDLAYDYTSKGNMVAVISNGTAILGLGNLGAMASKPVMEGKSVLFKRFADVDSIDIEVTTQDVEEFITTVRNIGPSFGGINLED
;
A
#
# COMPACT_ATOMS: atom_id res chain seq x y z
N MET A 1 -16.04 -17.03 25.29
CA MET A 1 -15.76 -18.35 24.71
C MET A 1 -14.34 -18.29 24.17
N PRO A 2 -13.39 -19.13 24.61
CA PRO A 2 -12.15 -19.25 23.86
C PRO A 2 -12.53 -19.73 22.45
N ASP A 3 -12.08 -19.01 21.43
CA ASP A 3 -12.42 -19.33 20.05
C ASP A 3 -11.81 -20.69 19.70
N SER A 4 -12.64 -21.73 19.72
CA SER A 4 -12.27 -23.14 19.51
C SER A 4 -11.64 -23.45 18.15
N ARG A 5 -11.36 -22.42 17.34
CA ARG A 5 -10.71 -22.47 16.02
C ARG A 5 -9.29 -21.90 15.99
N LYS A 6 -8.78 -21.30 17.07
CA LYS A 6 -7.37 -20.83 17.10
C LYS A 6 -6.42 -22.03 17.03
N THR A 7 -5.70 -22.16 15.91
CA THR A 7 -4.67 -23.18 15.69
C THR A 7 -3.26 -22.70 16.05
N PHE A 8 -3.14 -21.51 16.66
CA PHE A 8 -1.88 -20.85 16.99
C PHE A 8 -2.03 -20.11 18.33
N THR A 9 -0.89 -19.86 18.98
CA THR A 9 -0.77 -19.03 20.18
C THR A 9 -0.61 -17.55 19.83
N ASP A 10 -0.96 -16.67 20.76
CA ASP A 10 -0.79 -15.23 20.53
C ASP A 10 0.70 -14.85 20.33
N ALA A 11 1.62 -15.59 20.96
CA ALA A 11 3.06 -15.42 20.76
C ALA A 11 3.49 -15.75 19.31
N GLU A 12 3.00 -16.86 18.74
CA GLU A 12 3.27 -17.22 17.34
C GLU A 12 2.75 -16.15 16.37
N ALA A 13 1.57 -15.56 16.63
CA ALA A 13 1.03 -14.50 15.79
C ALA A 13 1.87 -13.21 15.84
N LEU A 14 2.38 -12.84 17.02
CA LEU A 14 3.25 -11.68 17.19
C LEU A 14 4.63 -11.92 16.55
N ASP A 15 5.22 -13.09 16.76
CA ASP A 15 6.52 -13.44 16.18
C ASP A 15 6.46 -13.47 14.65
N PHE A 16 5.36 -13.98 14.07
CA PHE A 16 5.12 -13.94 12.63
C PHE A 16 5.16 -12.51 12.04
N HIS A 17 4.67 -11.51 12.79
CA HIS A 17 4.67 -10.11 12.34
C HIS A 17 5.99 -9.38 12.60
N LYS A 18 6.87 -9.94 13.43
CA LYS A 18 8.10 -9.28 13.91
C LYS A 18 9.35 -9.83 13.25
N HIS A 19 9.40 -11.14 12.98
CA HIS A 19 10.61 -11.85 12.60
C HIS A 19 10.46 -12.60 11.28
N PRO A 20 11.55 -12.72 10.49
CA PRO A 20 12.87 -12.08 10.68
C PRO A 20 12.88 -10.58 10.37
N THR A 21 11.86 -10.09 9.67
CA THR A 21 11.68 -8.68 9.32
C THR A 21 10.28 -8.25 9.70
N PRO A 22 10.09 -7.10 10.36
CA PRO A 22 8.76 -6.64 10.76
C PRO A 22 7.85 -6.33 9.57
N GLY A 23 6.54 -6.57 9.76
CA GLY A 23 5.51 -6.32 8.77
C GLY A 23 5.37 -7.43 7.73
N LYS A 24 4.36 -7.30 6.86
CA LYS A 24 4.03 -8.32 5.85
C LYS A 24 4.31 -7.91 4.41
N ILE A 25 4.72 -6.66 4.18
CA ILE A 25 4.96 -6.10 2.84
C ILE A 25 6.35 -5.48 2.74
N SER A 26 6.87 -5.42 1.51
CA SER A 26 8.13 -4.75 1.19
C SER A 26 8.07 -4.25 -0.26
N ILE A 27 8.97 -3.32 -0.63
CA ILE A 27 9.06 -2.78 -1.99
C ILE A 27 10.29 -3.38 -2.67
N LEU A 28 10.11 -3.90 -3.88
CA LEU A 28 11.19 -4.44 -4.71
C LEU A 28 11.24 -3.68 -6.05
N PRO A 29 12.42 -3.21 -6.51
CA PRO A 29 12.56 -2.60 -7.82
C PRO A 29 12.25 -3.59 -8.96
N THR A 30 11.54 -3.12 -9.98
CA THR A 30 11.17 -3.93 -11.16
C THR A 30 12.12 -3.76 -12.35
N LYS A 31 13.01 -2.76 -12.31
CA LYS A 31 13.98 -2.46 -13.38
C LYS A 31 15.40 -2.73 -12.87
N PRO A 32 16.36 -3.11 -13.75
CA PRO A 32 17.76 -3.21 -13.37
C PRO A 32 18.30 -1.90 -12.80
N MET A 33 19.16 -1.98 -11.79
CA MET A 33 19.80 -0.83 -11.13
C MET A 33 21.29 -1.08 -10.87
N ALA A 34 21.91 -1.98 -11.64
CA ALA A 34 23.25 -2.50 -11.35
C ALA A 34 24.38 -1.65 -11.96
N THR A 35 24.08 -0.89 -13.01
CA THR A 35 25.08 -0.11 -13.75
C THR A 35 24.83 1.39 -13.66
N GLN A 36 25.87 2.19 -13.94
CA GLN A 36 25.73 3.63 -14.08
C GLN A 36 24.70 4.01 -15.15
N ARG A 37 24.66 3.24 -16.25
CA ARG A 37 23.65 3.42 -17.30
C ARG A 37 22.24 3.21 -16.76
N ASP A 38 22.01 2.13 -16.01
CA ASP A 38 20.70 1.85 -15.42
C ASP A 38 20.26 2.98 -14.49
N LEU A 39 21.16 3.43 -13.61
CA LEU A 39 20.88 4.54 -12.69
C LEU A 39 20.59 5.85 -13.44
N SER A 40 21.29 6.11 -14.56
CA SER A 40 21.05 7.29 -15.39
C SER A 40 19.71 7.27 -16.12
N LEU A 41 19.14 6.08 -16.35
CA LEU A 41 17.80 5.90 -16.94
C LEU A 41 16.71 5.98 -15.88
N ALA A 42 16.92 5.30 -14.75
CA ALA A 42 15.98 5.23 -13.64
C ALA A 42 15.82 6.57 -12.91
N TYR A 43 16.88 7.38 -12.91
CA TYR A 43 16.91 8.69 -12.28
C TYR A 43 17.45 9.74 -13.26
N SER A 44 18.12 10.77 -12.78
CA SER A 44 18.66 11.83 -13.62
C SER A 44 19.82 11.33 -14.51
N PRO A 45 19.86 11.73 -15.79
CA PRO A 45 18.91 12.63 -16.48
C PRO A 45 17.70 11.93 -17.12
N GLY A 46 17.69 10.59 -17.21
CA GLY A 46 16.71 9.81 -17.98
C GLY A 46 15.26 9.97 -17.53
N VAL A 47 15.01 10.07 -16.22
CA VAL A 47 13.67 10.23 -15.64
C VAL A 47 12.94 11.49 -16.12
N ALA A 48 13.67 12.49 -16.62
CA ALA A 48 13.05 13.69 -17.19
C ALA A 48 12.20 13.41 -18.44
N VAL A 49 12.47 12.32 -19.17
CA VAL A 49 11.73 11.95 -20.38
C VAL A 49 10.28 11.53 -20.05
N PRO A 50 10.01 10.52 -19.20
CA PRO A 50 8.64 10.18 -18.83
C PRO A 50 7.93 11.32 -18.08
N VAL A 51 8.65 12.14 -17.29
CA VAL A 51 8.07 13.31 -16.62
C VAL A 51 7.46 14.29 -17.64
N LYS A 52 8.21 14.64 -18.70
CA LYS A 52 7.71 15.55 -19.74
C LYS A 52 6.54 14.93 -20.52
N ALA A 53 6.62 13.63 -20.84
CA ALA A 53 5.55 12.94 -21.53
C ALA A 53 4.24 12.95 -20.71
N ILE A 54 4.31 12.69 -19.40
CA ILE A 54 3.15 12.72 -18.49
C ILE A 54 2.62 14.15 -18.31
N ALA A 55 3.50 15.16 -18.31
CA ALA A 55 3.08 16.55 -18.25
C ALA A 55 2.28 16.99 -19.49
N GLU A 56 2.59 16.42 -20.67
CA GLU A 56 1.85 16.64 -21.91
C GLU A 56 0.56 15.81 -21.97
N ASN A 57 0.58 14.58 -21.47
CA ASN A 57 -0.59 13.71 -21.36
C ASN A 57 -0.60 12.92 -20.04
N PRO A 58 -1.40 13.32 -19.04
CA PRO A 58 -1.47 12.66 -17.74
C PRO A 58 -1.81 11.17 -17.78
N ASP A 59 -2.53 10.69 -18.79
CA ASP A 59 -2.90 9.28 -18.91
C ASP A 59 -1.68 8.37 -19.13
N LEU A 60 -0.56 8.92 -19.64
CA LEU A 60 0.70 8.17 -19.80
C LEU A 60 1.31 7.75 -18.45
N ALA A 61 0.77 8.24 -17.32
CA ALA A 61 1.12 7.70 -16.01
C ALA A 61 0.80 6.20 -15.90
N TYR A 62 -0.22 5.71 -16.61
CA TYR A 62 -0.55 4.27 -16.65
C TYR A 62 0.49 3.45 -17.43
N ASP A 63 1.18 4.05 -18.39
CA ASP A 63 2.19 3.38 -19.21
C ASP A 63 3.60 3.42 -18.59
N TYR A 64 3.96 4.56 -17.99
CA TYR A 64 5.33 4.84 -17.54
C TYR A 64 5.55 4.75 -16.04
N THR A 65 4.53 4.38 -15.26
CA THR A 65 4.63 4.22 -13.81
C THR A 65 3.94 2.95 -13.34
N SER A 66 4.06 2.64 -12.05
CA SER A 66 3.32 1.53 -11.44
C SER A 66 1.83 1.80 -11.25
N LYS A 67 1.32 3.01 -11.55
CA LYS A 67 -0.07 3.44 -11.28
C LYS A 67 -1.09 2.41 -11.76
N GLY A 68 -0.91 1.84 -12.95
CA GLY A 68 -1.86 0.88 -13.53
C GLY A 68 -2.09 -0.40 -12.73
N ASN A 69 -1.14 -0.80 -11.88
CA ASN A 69 -1.26 -2.00 -11.03
C ASN A 69 -1.27 -1.68 -9.52
N MET A 70 -1.26 -0.40 -9.13
CA MET A 70 -1.07 0.01 -7.74
C MET A 70 -2.38 0.44 -7.08
N VAL A 71 -2.77 -0.25 -6.02
CA VAL A 71 -3.99 0.04 -5.22
C VAL A 71 -3.61 0.52 -3.81
N ALA A 72 -4.22 1.61 -3.36
CA ALA A 72 -4.12 2.01 -1.95
C ALA A 72 -5.20 1.30 -1.12
N VAL A 73 -4.79 0.65 -0.03
CA VAL A 73 -5.70 0.18 1.03
C VAL A 73 -5.73 1.24 2.12
N ILE A 74 -6.83 1.96 2.27
CA ILE A 74 -6.92 3.13 3.13
C ILE A 74 -7.91 2.88 4.26
N SER A 75 -7.47 3.11 5.50
CA SER A 75 -8.28 2.94 6.70
C SER A 75 -8.00 4.05 7.71
N ASN A 76 -9.00 4.43 8.50
CA ASN A 76 -8.79 5.22 9.72
C ASN A 76 -8.88 4.38 11.01
N GLY A 77 -9.08 3.07 10.88
CA GLY A 77 -9.07 2.11 11.98
C GLY A 77 -10.24 2.27 12.96
N THR A 78 -11.37 2.80 12.48
CA THR A 78 -12.57 3.01 13.31
C THR A 78 -13.45 1.76 13.39
N ALA A 79 -13.28 0.80 12.47
CA ALA A 79 -14.07 -0.42 12.43
C ALA A 79 -13.23 -1.69 12.16
N ILE A 80 -12.09 -1.84 12.86
CA ILE A 80 -11.12 -2.93 12.60
C ILE A 80 -11.75 -4.28 12.93
N LEU A 81 -12.09 -5.06 11.92
CA LEU A 81 -12.70 -6.38 12.06
C LEU A 81 -13.91 -6.36 13.03
N GLY A 82 -13.87 -7.17 14.10
CA GLY A 82 -14.83 -7.14 15.21
C GLY A 82 -14.30 -6.45 16.46
N LEU A 83 -13.18 -5.73 16.36
CA LEU A 83 -12.48 -5.09 17.49
C LEU A 83 -12.92 -3.63 17.71
N GLY A 84 -13.61 -3.04 16.72
CA GLY A 84 -14.11 -1.67 16.78
C GLY A 84 -13.02 -0.64 16.54
N ASN A 85 -13.18 0.53 17.16
CA ASN A 85 -12.27 1.66 16.99
C ASN A 85 -11.04 1.52 17.88
N LEU A 86 -9.93 1.04 17.31
CA LEU A 86 -8.61 1.03 17.95
C LEU A 86 -7.63 2.03 17.30
N GLY A 87 -8.10 2.76 16.28
CA GLY A 87 -7.38 3.80 15.58
C GLY A 87 -6.45 3.29 14.46
N ALA A 88 -6.08 4.23 13.60
CA ALA A 88 -5.22 4.06 12.43
C ALA A 88 -4.02 3.11 12.63
N MET A 89 -3.17 3.33 13.64
CA MET A 89 -1.98 2.48 13.81
C MET A 89 -2.30 1.02 14.17
N ALA A 90 -3.42 0.78 14.86
CA ALA A 90 -3.85 -0.57 15.20
C ALA A 90 -4.46 -1.31 13.99
N SER A 91 -4.92 -0.59 12.96
CA SER A 91 -5.44 -1.21 11.74
C SER A 91 -4.35 -1.69 10.80
N LYS A 92 -3.14 -1.11 10.89
CA LYS A 92 -2.01 -1.41 10.01
C LYS A 92 -1.75 -2.90 9.75
N PRO A 93 -1.71 -3.81 10.75
CA PRO A 93 -1.51 -5.24 10.48
C PRO A 93 -2.62 -5.85 9.62
N VAL A 94 -3.85 -5.37 9.72
CA VAL A 94 -4.98 -5.81 8.88
C VAL A 94 -4.82 -5.27 7.46
N MET A 95 -4.45 -4.00 7.32
CA MET A 95 -4.27 -3.34 6.01
C MET A 95 -3.13 -3.94 5.19
N GLU A 96 -1.96 -4.18 5.81
CA GLU A 96 -0.90 -4.96 5.17
C GLU A 96 -1.38 -6.36 4.75
N GLY A 97 -2.23 -6.99 5.57
CA GLY A 97 -2.81 -8.29 5.26
C GLY A 97 -3.66 -8.25 3.98
N LYS A 98 -4.46 -7.19 3.81
CA LYS A 98 -5.24 -6.96 2.58
C LYS A 98 -4.33 -6.79 1.37
N SER A 99 -3.24 -6.03 1.49
CA SER A 99 -2.24 -5.88 0.43
C SER A 99 -1.60 -7.23 0.03
N VAL A 100 -1.30 -8.09 1.01
CA VAL A 100 -0.80 -9.45 0.74
C VAL A 100 -1.85 -10.29 -0.02
N LEU A 101 -3.14 -10.17 0.32
CA LEU A 101 -4.21 -10.89 -0.37
C LEU A 101 -4.37 -10.40 -1.82
N PHE A 102 -4.36 -9.08 -2.06
CA PHE A 102 -4.36 -8.49 -3.41
C PHE A 102 -3.23 -9.07 -4.26
N LYS A 103 -2.00 -9.06 -3.73
CA LYS A 103 -0.85 -9.58 -4.46
C LYS A 103 -0.94 -11.08 -4.69
N ARG A 104 -1.27 -11.86 -3.66
CA ARG A 104 -1.23 -13.33 -3.71
C ARG A 104 -2.27 -13.93 -4.65
N PHE A 105 -3.45 -13.32 -4.74
CA PHE A 105 -4.60 -13.89 -5.45
C PHE A 105 -4.94 -13.19 -6.77
N ALA A 106 -4.55 -11.93 -6.94
CA ALA A 106 -4.89 -11.15 -8.14
C ALA A 106 -3.68 -10.50 -8.84
N ASP A 107 -2.46 -10.69 -8.31
CA ASP A 107 -1.23 -10.03 -8.76
C ASP A 107 -1.31 -8.49 -8.78
N VAL A 108 -2.16 -7.93 -7.92
CA VAL A 108 -2.33 -6.48 -7.75
C VAL A 108 -1.30 -5.99 -6.72
N ASP A 109 -0.51 -4.98 -7.08
CA ASP A 109 0.39 -4.34 -6.14
C ASP A 109 -0.41 -3.39 -5.24
N SER A 110 -0.13 -3.41 -3.93
CA SER A 110 -0.89 -2.60 -2.99
C SER A 110 -0.05 -2.14 -1.81
N ILE A 111 -0.38 -0.95 -1.32
CA ILE A 111 0.20 -0.36 -0.11
C ILE A 111 -0.91 0.15 0.80
N ASP A 112 -0.70 -0.02 2.10
CA ASP A 112 -1.59 0.46 3.14
C ASP A 112 -1.32 1.93 3.50
N ILE A 113 -2.40 2.66 3.80
CA ILE A 113 -2.37 4.07 4.18
C ILE A 113 -3.30 4.28 5.37
N GLU A 114 -2.69 4.46 6.53
CA GLU A 114 -3.39 4.75 7.78
C GLU A 114 -3.64 6.26 7.92
N VAL A 115 -4.92 6.66 7.91
CA VAL A 115 -5.34 8.06 8.04
C VAL A 115 -5.86 8.30 9.46
N THR A 116 -5.28 9.27 10.18
CA THR A 116 -5.59 9.47 11.61
C THR A 116 -6.88 10.23 11.89
N THR A 117 -7.52 10.80 10.87
CA THR A 117 -8.73 11.62 11.05
C THR A 117 -10.02 10.76 11.11
N GLN A 118 -10.96 11.23 11.93
CA GLN A 118 -12.35 10.74 11.96
C GLN A 118 -13.31 11.74 11.29
N ASP A 119 -12.82 12.92 10.90
CA ASP A 119 -13.62 13.87 10.13
C ASP A 119 -13.75 13.36 8.69
N VAL A 120 -14.98 13.27 8.21
CA VAL A 120 -15.30 12.68 6.91
C VAL A 120 -14.74 13.54 5.77
N GLU A 121 -14.83 14.86 5.87
CA GLU A 121 -14.37 15.77 4.82
C GLU A 121 -12.84 15.81 4.74
N GLU A 122 -12.16 15.76 5.87
CA GLU A 122 -10.72 15.63 5.94
C GLU A 122 -10.24 14.27 5.39
N PHE A 123 -10.97 13.18 5.68
CA PHE A 123 -10.66 11.86 5.13
C PHE A 123 -10.82 11.86 3.60
N ILE A 124 -11.96 12.34 3.08
CA ILE A 124 -12.21 12.47 1.64
C ILE A 124 -11.14 13.34 0.98
N THR A 125 -10.79 14.47 1.61
CA THR A 125 -9.77 15.39 1.10
C THR A 125 -8.40 14.72 1.04
N THR A 126 -8.04 13.97 2.08
CA THR A 126 -6.79 13.19 2.12
C THR A 126 -6.74 12.19 0.97
N VAL A 127 -7.77 11.35 0.83
CA VAL A 127 -7.85 10.33 -0.24
C VAL A 127 -7.78 10.98 -1.63
N ARG A 128 -8.52 12.06 -1.85
CA ARG A 128 -8.52 12.80 -3.12
C ARG A 128 -7.12 13.31 -3.48
N ASN A 129 -6.40 13.87 -2.51
CA ASN A 129 -5.10 14.49 -2.74
C ASN A 129 -3.99 13.46 -3.08
N ILE A 130 -4.11 12.22 -2.59
CA ILE A 130 -3.17 11.14 -2.91
C ILE A 130 -3.61 10.24 -4.07
N GLY A 131 -4.86 10.38 -4.53
CA GLY A 131 -5.45 9.60 -5.62
C GLY A 131 -4.60 9.50 -6.90
N PRO A 132 -3.87 10.56 -7.34
CA PRO A 132 -3.00 10.46 -8.52
C PRO A 132 -1.94 9.36 -8.46
N SER A 133 -1.53 8.90 -7.27
CA SER A 133 -0.53 7.84 -7.11
C SER A 133 -1.07 6.43 -7.46
N PHE A 134 -2.38 6.23 -7.42
CA PHE A 134 -2.99 4.89 -7.43
C PHE A 134 -3.92 4.68 -8.63
N GLY A 135 -3.94 3.46 -9.17
CA GLY A 135 -4.92 3.03 -10.17
C GLY A 135 -6.26 2.65 -9.56
N GLY A 136 -6.29 2.35 -8.26
CA GLY A 136 -7.50 2.08 -7.49
C GLY A 136 -7.36 2.43 -6.02
N ILE A 137 -8.50 2.71 -5.37
CA ILE A 137 -8.60 2.96 -3.94
C ILE A 137 -9.53 1.91 -3.33
N ASN A 138 -9.04 1.23 -2.29
CA ASN A 138 -9.80 0.29 -1.47
C ASN A 138 -9.95 0.91 -0.07
N LEU A 139 -11.11 1.46 0.25
CA LEU A 139 -11.43 1.90 1.61
C LEU A 139 -11.77 0.67 2.46
N GLU A 140 -11.15 0.54 3.63
CA GLU A 140 -11.27 -0.64 4.49
C GLU A 140 -11.37 -0.24 5.97
N ASP A 141 -12.27 -0.89 6.71
CA ASP A 141 -12.45 -0.76 8.17
C ASP A 141 -12.35 0.69 8.72
#